data_AF-A0A2A9LTH8-F1
#
_entry.id   AF-A0A2A9LTH8-F1
#
_cell.length_a   1.000
_cell.length_b   1.000
_cell.length_c   1.000
_cell.angle_alpha   90.00
_cell.angle_beta   90.00
_cell.angle_gamma   90.00
#
_symmetry.space_group_name_H-M   'P 1'
#
loop_
_entity.id
_entity.type
_entity.pdbx_description
1 polymer ?
#
loop_
_entity_poly.entity_id
_entity_poly.type
_entity_poly.pdbx_seq_one_letter_code
_entity_poly.pdbx_strand_id
1 'polypeptide(L)'
;MQCMDTSTPTQLLADIKAKTKLSEIAIAERLGTSQPTVNRILRGKSECKSGTLLAIQRWHGELALEPTAEGDANRKAGETVT
;
A
#
# COMPACT_ATOMS: atom_id res chain seq x y z
N MET A 1 14.22 15.99 -6.05
CA MET A 1 13.88 15.27 -7.30
C MET A 1 12.69 14.38 -6.98
N GLN A 2 11.44 14.81 -7.24
CA GLN A 2 10.28 13.92 -7.12
C GLN A 2 10.20 13.15 -8.44
N CYS A 3 10.56 11.87 -8.41
CA CYS A 3 10.31 10.95 -9.50
C CYS A 3 8.81 10.94 -9.74
N MET A 4 8.36 11.39 -10.91
CA MET A 4 6.93 11.38 -11.21
C MET A 4 6.53 9.94 -11.44
N ASP A 5 5.94 9.30 -10.43
CA ASP A 5 5.37 7.97 -10.53
C ASP A 5 4.32 7.96 -11.66
N THR A 6 4.70 7.48 -12.84
CA THR A 6 3.82 7.30 -14.00
C THR A 6 2.83 6.14 -13.83
N SER A 7 2.82 5.54 -12.64
CA SER A 7 1.99 4.39 -12.28
C SER A 7 0.52 4.77 -12.25
N THR A 8 -0.30 3.95 -12.91
CA THR A 8 -1.75 4.13 -12.91
C THR A 8 -2.34 3.92 -11.50
N PRO A 9 -3.52 4.50 -11.20
CA PRO A 9 -4.21 4.26 -9.93
C PRO A 9 -4.40 2.77 -9.63
N THR A 10 -4.63 1.96 -10.67
CA THR A 10 -4.73 0.51 -10.60
C THR A 10 -3.44 -0.14 -10.11
N GLN A 11 -2.29 0.25 -10.65
CA GLN A 11 -1.00 -0.32 -10.26
C GLN A 11 -0.65 0.04 -8.81
N LEU A 12 -0.83 1.30 -8.43
CA LEU A 12 -0.55 1.76 -7.07
C LEU A 12 -1.44 1.01 -6.05
N LEU A 13 -2.73 0.84 -6.38
CA LEU A 13 -3.68 0.16 -5.50
C LEU A 13 -3.42 -1.35 -5.41
N ALA A 14 -2.98 -1.98 -6.51
CA ALA A 14 -2.56 -3.38 -6.52
C ALA A 14 -1.31 -3.61 -5.65
N ASP A 15 -0.33 -2.71 -5.72
CA ASP A 15 0.88 -2.77 -4.89
C ASP A 15 0.56 -2.58 -3.40
N ILE A 16 -0.26 -1.57 -3.06
CA ILE A 16 -0.76 -1.38 -1.69
C ILE A 16 -1.42 -2.65 -1.17
N LYS A 17 -2.31 -3.27 -1.97
CA LYS A 17 -3.00 -4.50 -1.59
C LYS A 17 -2.02 -5.66 -1.37
N ALA A 18 -1.01 -5.79 -2.23
CA ALA A 18 0.01 -6.82 -2.11
C ALA A 18 0.87 -6.66 -0.85
N LYS A 19 1.28 -5.42 -0.52
CA LYS A 19 2.11 -5.11 0.66
C LYS A 19 1.34 -5.23 1.97
N THR A 20 0.12 -4.70 2.01
CA THR A 20 -0.66 -4.62 3.25
C THR A 20 -1.49 -5.88 3.53
N LYS A 21 -1.73 -6.72 2.51
CA LYS A 21 -2.63 -7.89 2.57
C LYS A 21 -4.05 -7.56 3.06
N LEU A 22 -4.47 -6.30 2.94
CA LEU A 22 -5.79 -5.84 3.36
C LEU A 22 -6.88 -6.22 2.35
N SER A 23 -8.11 -6.35 2.86
CA SER A 23 -9.30 -6.51 2.02
C SER A 23 -9.66 -5.20 1.30
N GLU A 24 -10.40 -5.29 0.20
CA GLU A 24 -10.88 -4.12 -0.55
C GLU A 24 -11.75 -3.19 0.30
N ILE A 25 -12.44 -3.74 1.31
CA ILE A 25 -13.25 -2.95 2.26
C ILE A 25 -12.33 -2.13 3.17
N ALA A 26 -11.32 -2.76 3.78
CA ALA A 26 -10.37 -2.05 4.65
C ALA A 26 -9.56 -0.99 3.86
N ILE A 27 -9.21 -1.29 2.62
CA ILE A 27 -8.59 -0.33 1.70
C ILE A 27 -9.54 0.85 1.42
N ALA A 28 -10.82 0.58 1.20
CA ALA A 28 -11.81 1.63 0.96
C ALA A 28 -12.00 2.55 2.17
N GLU A 29 -12.11 1.97 3.37
CA GLU A 29 -12.22 2.72 4.63
C GLU A 29 -11.02 3.63 4.82
N ARG A 30 -9.80 3.11 4.62
CA ARG A 30 -8.57 3.89 4.75
C ARG A 30 -8.45 5.01 3.72
N LEU A 31 -8.92 4.78 2.50
CA LEU A 31 -8.93 5.77 1.43
C LEU A 31 -10.12 6.75 1.51
N GLY A 32 -11.03 6.59 2.47
CA GLY A 32 -12.25 7.40 2.57
C GLY A 32 -13.17 7.24 1.36
N THR A 33 -13.18 6.05 0.75
CA THR A 33 -14.01 5.72 -0.42
C THR A 33 -14.85 4.48 -0.17
N SER A 34 -15.55 4.00 -1.19
CA SER A 34 -16.39 2.80 -1.11
C SER A 34 -15.71 1.59 -1.76
N GLN A 35 -15.95 0.39 -1.23
CA GLN A 35 -15.45 -0.87 -1.79
C GLN A 35 -15.75 -1.03 -3.31
N PRO A 36 -16.92 -0.62 -3.85
CA PRO A 36 -17.17 -0.64 -5.30
C PRO A 36 -16.21 0.25 -6.09
N THR A 37 -15.76 1.36 -5.52
CA THR A 37 -14.77 2.25 -6.15
C THR A 37 -13.40 1.60 -6.19
N VAL A 38 -12.96 0.99 -5.08
CA VAL A 38 -11.72 0.20 -5.03
C VAL A 38 -11.74 -0.93 -6.06
N ASN A 39 -12.83 -1.70 -6.13
CA ASN A 39 -12.99 -2.78 -7.10
C ASN A 39 -12.97 -2.30 -8.56
N ARG A 40 -13.58 -1.15 -8.86
CA ARG A 40 -13.52 -0.56 -10.22
C ARG A 40 -12.10 -0.17 -10.61
N ILE A 41 -11.36 0.46 -9.69
CA ILE A 41 -9.97 0.86 -9.91
C ILE A 41 -9.10 -0.37 -10.13
N LEU A 42 -9.22 -1.41 -9.29
CA LEU A 42 -8.46 -2.66 -9.44
C LEU A 42 -8.74 -3.37 -10.78
N ARG A 43 -9.94 -3.19 -11.34
CA ARG A 43 -10.34 -3.72 -12.67
C ARG A 43 -9.95 -2.81 -13.84
N GLY A 44 -9.18 -1.75 -13.61
CA GLY A 44 -8.73 -0.83 -14.66
C GLY A 44 -9.79 0.17 -15.15
N LYS A 45 -10.94 0.26 -14.48
CA LYS A 45 -12.01 1.23 -14.80
C LYS A 45 -11.85 2.48 -13.93
N SER A 46 -10.71 3.14 -14.08
CA SER A 46 -10.22 4.17 -13.17
C SER A 46 -10.62 5.59 -13.57
N GLU A 47 -11.91 5.85 -13.77
CA GLU A 47 -12.45 7.20 -13.61
C GLU A 47 -12.56 7.49 -12.10
N CYS A 48 -11.41 7.59 -11.43
CA CYS A 48 -11.35 7.96 -10.03
C CYS A 48 -11.14 9.47 -9.89
N LYS A 49 -11.87 10.09 -8.96
CA LYS A 49 -11.71 11.53 -8.65
C LYS A 49 -10.26 11.82 -8.27
N SER A 50 -9.75 13.00 -8.61
CA SER A 50 -8.36 13.41 -8.33
C SER A 50 -7.98 13.26 -6.84
N GLY A 51 -8.92 13.49 -5.92
CA GLY A 51 -8.70 13.28 -4.49
C GLY A 51 -8.45 11.82 -4.09
N THR A 52 -9.10 10.86 -4.77
CA THR A 52 -8.85 9.43 -4.55
C THR A 52 -7.48 9.02 -5.07
N LEU A 53 -7.06 9.53 -6.23
CA LEU A 53 -5.73 9.29 -6.77
C LEU A 53 -4.64 9.83 -5.83
N LEU A 54 -4.81 11.05 -5.32
CA LEU A 54 -3.86 11.64 -4.38
C LEU A 54 -3.75 10.82 -3.08
N ALA A 55 -4.87 10.32 -2.55
CA ALA A 55 -4.89 9.46 -1.37
C ALA A 55 -4.14 8.14 -1.63
N ILE A 56 -4.34 7.52 -2.80
CA ILE A 56 -3.62 6.30 -3.21
C ILE A 56 -2.12 6.56 -3.31
N GLN A 57 -1.70 7.63 -4.00
CA GLN A 57 -0.29 7.99 -4.15
C GLN A 57 0.39 8.25 -2.80
N ARG A 58 -0.29 9.00 -1.92
CA ARG A 58 0.21 9.29 -0.58
C ARG A 58 0.42 8.00 0.23
N TRP A 59 -0.58 7.13 0.27
CA TRP A 59 -0.48 5.87 1.02
C TRP A 59 0.60 4.94 0.44
N HIS A 60 0.70 4.85 -0.89
CA HIS A 60 1.77 4.08 -1.54
C HIS A 60 3.16 4.64 -1.18
N GLY A 61 3.32 5.96 -1.16
CA GLY A 61 4.56 6.62 -0.72
C GLY A 61 4.90 6.33 0.74
N GLU A 62 3.90 6.36 1.63
CA GLU A 62 4.07 5.98 3.05
C GLU A 62 4.59 4.53 3.18
N LEU A 63 4.03 3.58 2.43
CA LEU A 63 4.49 2.19 2.41
C LEU A 63 5.87 1.98 1.78
N ALA A 64 6.32 2.90 0.92
CA ALA A 64 7.66 2.86 0.34
C ALA A 64 8.73 3.48 1.27
N LEU A 65 8.31 4.39 2.15
CA LEU A 65 9.16 5.06 3.14
C LEU A 65 9.27 4.30 4.46
N GLU A 66 8.35 3.38 4.75
CA GLU A 66 8.50 2.41 5.84
C GLU A 66 9.50 1.33 5.37
N PRO A 67 10.80 1.39 5.74
CA PRO A 67 11.64 0.21 5.62
C PRO A 67 10.96 -0.84 6.48
N THR A 68 10.56 -1.95 5.88
CA THR A 68 9.98 -3.10 6.57
C THR A 68 10.69 -3.32 7.89
N ALA A 69 10.08 -2.92 9.01
CA ALA A 69 10.51 -3.23 10.36
C ALA A 69 10.18 -4.69 10.70
N GLU A 70 10.38 -5.58 9.73
CA GLU A 70 10.32 -7.03 9.85
C GLU A 70 11.68 -7.57 9.43
N GLY A 71 12.70 -7.26 10.24
CA GLY A 71 14.08 -7.67 9.99
C GLY A 71 14.95 -7.83 11.24
N ASP A 72 14.44 -7.63 12.46
CA ASP A 72 15.27 -7.75 13.68
C ASP A 72 14.44 -8.20 14.90
N ALA A 73 14.12 -9.50 14.96
CA ALA A 73 13.69 -10.14 16.22
C ALA A 73 13.94 -11.66 16.24
N ASN A 74 15.06 -12.17 15.70
CA ASN A 74 15.53 -13.51 16.11
C ASN A 74 17.02 -13.79 15.87
N ARG A 75 17.93 -12.88 16.25
CA ARG A 75 19.30 -13.30 16.58
C ARG A 75 19.32 -13.69 18.06
N LYS A 76 18.84 -14.89 18.36
CA LYS A 76 18.95 -15.49 19.69
C LYS A 76 20.44 -15.47 20.07
N ALA A 77 20.72 -14.86 21.22
CA ALA A 77 22.03 -14.74 21.81
C ALA A 77 22.74 -16.12 21.85
N GLY A 78 24.02 -16.10 21.47
CA GLY A 78 24.95 -17.12 21.93
C GLY A 78 25.24 -16.96 23.42
N GLU A 79 26.01 -17.92 23.94
CA GLU A 79 26.45 -18.10 25.34
C GLU A 79 25.41 -18.70 26.30
N THR A 80 25.64 -19.82 27.02
CA THR A 80 26.87 -20.41 27.60
C THR A 80 26.71 -21.92 27.90
N VAL A 81 27.85 -22.60 28.14
CA VAL A 81 28.04 -23.88 28.89
C VAL A 81 27.92 -25.15 28.02
N THR A 82 28.94 -26.00 27.86
CA THR A 82 29.90 -26.58 28.82
C THR A 82 31.22 -26.90 28.13
#